data_AF-A0A955T1F0-F1
#
_entry.id   AF-A0A955T1F0-F1
#
_cell.length_a   1.000
_cell.length_b   1.000
_cell.length_c   1.000
_cell.angle_alpha   90.00
_cell.angle_beta   90.00
_cell.angle_gamma   90.00
#
_symmetry.space_group_name_H-M   'P 1'
#
loop_
_entity.id
_entity.type
_entity.pdbx_description
1 polymer ?
#
loop_
_entity_poly.entity_id
_entity_poly.type
_entity_poly.pdbx_seq_one_letter_code
_entity_poly.pdbx_strand_id
1 'polypeptide(L)'
;MNNSINDIEWKVSDDRISILARFPEPTEDHFDVEEFNQVLARNGVTIPCDQSAFLRAQKEGRAEWTPVGWGTPPTPPTDARLEYYVNPTMAKRGSQLGAEEKVDFKELRRILNVEKGQELVRKHDPIPGTPGWDVYGNPIPADDPKNISIPIGQGVELREEGHLAIAVEDGAISRAGQQISVIRVYPVSGNISYRTGNIHFKGTVDISGDVQTGFEVHADGDILIKGLVEGAHLVAG
;
A
#
# COMPACT_ATOMS: atom_id res chain seq x y z
N MET A 1 -30.66 23.95 4.35
CA MET A 1 -31.93 24.70 4.25
C MET A 1 -32.96 23.74 3.68
N ASN A 2 -34.10 23.58 4.35
CA ASN A 2 -35.13 22.65 3.89
C ASN A 2 -36.09 23.43 2.98
N ASN A 3 -36.39 22.88 1.81
CA ASN A 3 -37.33 23.43 0.86
C ASN A 3 -38.55 22.50 0.78
N SER A 4 -39.74 23.05 0.56
CA SER A 4 -40.98 22.27 0.49
C SER A 4 -41.77 22.58 -0.78
N ILE A 5 -42.33 21.56 -1.41
CA ILE A 5 -43.26 21.66 -2.54
C ILE A 5 -44.37 20.63 -2.32
N ASN A 6 -45.65 21.04 -2.34
CA ASN A 6 -46.79 20.14 -2.19
C ASN A 6 -46.60 19.11 -1.05
N ASP A 7 -46.24 19.57 0.16
CA ASP A 7 -45.91 18.75 1.34
C ASP A 7 -44.70 17.80 1.25
N ILE A 8 -44.02 17.73 0.10
CA ILE A 8 -42.71 17.08 -0.05
C ILE A 8 -41.63 18.02 0.48
N GLU A 9 -40.88 17.59 1.48
CA GLU A 9 -39.65 18.27 1.87
C GLU A 9 -38.47 17.73 1.07
N TRP A 10 -37.59 18.61 0.62
CA TRP A 10 -36.35 18.21 -0.04
C TRP A 10 -35.16 19.03 0.47
N LYS A 11 -33.98 18.41 0.37
CA LYS A 11 -32.70 19.04 0.65
C LYS A 11 -31.61 18.35 -0.16
N VAL A 12 -30.51 19.05 -0.37
CA VAL A 12 -29.29 18.45 -0.89
C VAL A 12 -28.46 17.95 0.29
N SER A 13 -27.81 16.79 0.14
CA SER A 13 -26.88 16.24 1.14
C SER A 13 -25.69 17.17 1.39
N ASP A 14 -25.03 17.03 2.54
CA ASP A 14 -23.92 17.93 2.92
C ASP A 14 -22.72 17.82 1.96
N ASP A 15 -22.51 16.62 1.39
CA ASP A 15 -21.51 16.36 0.34
C ASP A 15 -21.92 16.89 -1.05
N ARG A 16 -23.13 17.44 -1.18
CA ARG A 16 -23.74 17.94 -2.42
C ARG A 16 -23.86 16.92 -3.54
N ILE A 17 -23.76 15.62 -3.25
CA ILE A 17 -23.81 14.55 -4.25
C ILE A 17 -25.23 14.00 -4.41
N SER A 18 -26.11 14.13 -3.41
CA SER A 18 -27.45 13.52 -3.45
C SER A 18 -28.55 14.53 -3.19
N ILE A 19 -29.66 14.37 -3.92
CA ILE A 19 -30.93 15.05 -3.65
C ILE A 19 -31.74 14.13 -2.76
N LEU A 20 -32.08 14.60 -1.56
CA LEU A 20 -32.89 13.88 -0.59
C LEU A 20 -34.30 14.46 -0.59
N ALA A 21 -35.30 13.62 -0.78
CA ALA A 21 -36.71 13.97 -0.64
C ALA A 21 -37.34 13.17 0.51
N ARG A 22 -38.23 13.82 1.24
CA ARG A 22 -39.05 13.23 2.30
C ARG A 22 -40.49 13.43 1.91
N PHE A 23 -41.18 12.31 1.67
CA PHE A 23 -42.58 12.31 1.30
C PHE A 23 -43.47 12.23 2.56
N PRO A 24 -44.66 12.83 2.53
CA PRO A 24 -45.66 12.60 3.56
C PRO A 24 -46.13 11.13 3.55
N GLU A 25 -46.91 10.73 4.56
CA GLU A 25 -47.55 9.42 4.58
C GLU A 25 -48.32 9.16 3.27
N PRO A 26 -48.34 7.90 2.79
CA PRO A 26 -48.84 7.59 1.46
C PRO A 26 -50.29 8.06 1.31
N THR A 27 -50.47 9.03 0.43
CA THR A 27 -51.74 9.70 0.13
C THR A 27 -52.22 9.30 -1.27
N GLU A 28 -53.50 9.51 -1.61
CA GLU A 28 -54.00 9.23 -2.98
C GLU A 28 -53.41 10.20 -4.04
N ASP A 29 -52.80 11.29 -3.58
CA ASP A 29 -52.18 12.29 -4.43
C ASP A 29 -50.89 11.78 -5.09
N HIS A 30 -50.88 11.83 -6.41
CA HIS A 30 -49.71 11.50 -7.22
C HIS A 30 -48.92 12.77 -7.52
N PHE A 31 -47.72 12.90 -6.95
CA PHE A 31 -46.78 13.97 -7.26
C PHE A 31 -46.13 13.78 -8.62
N ASP A 32 -46.08 14.86 -9.40
CA ASP A 32 -45.42 14.86 -10.69
C ASP A 32 -43.91 15.06 -10.54
N VAL A 33 -43.15 14.15 -11.13
CA VAL A 33 -41.70 14.17 -11.20
C VAL A 33 -41.22 15.38 -12.01
N GLU A 34 -41.96 15.80 -13.03
CA GLU A 34 -41.62 17.00 -13.82
C GLU A 34 -41.76 18.28 -13.01
N GLU A 35 -42.82 18.42 -12.21
CA GLU A 35 -43.03 19.57 -11.34
C GLU A 35 -41.94 19.65 -10.27
N PHE A 36 -41.55 18.50 -9.69
CA PHE A 36 -40.43 18.43 -8.76
C PHE A 36 -39.11 18.86 -9.41
N ASN A 37 -38.81 18.37 -10.62
CA ASN A 37 -37.64 18.77 -11.38
C ASN A 37 -37.63 20.27 -11.73
N GLN A 38 -38.78 20.87 -12.03
CA GLN A 38 -38.88 22.33 -12.25
C GLN A 38 -38.54 23.12 -10.99
N VAL A 39 -38.97 22.66 -9.81
CA VAL A 39 -38.62 23.30 -8.54
C VAL A 39 -37.15 23.12 -8.20
N LEU A 40 -36.57 21.94 -8.45
CA LEU A 40 -35.13 21.71 -8.33
C LEU A 40 -34.34 22.69 -9.21
N ALA A 41 -34.71 22.81 -10.49
CA ALA A 41 -34.08 23.73 -11.44
C ALA A 41 -34.17 25.20 -11.01
N ARG A 42 -35.34 25.64 -10.50
CA ARG A 42 -35.52 27.00 -9.95
C ARG A 42 -34.62 27.29 -8.75
N ASN A 43 -34.22 26.26 -8.01
CA ASN A 43 -33.29 26.35 -6.88
C ASN A 43 -31.83 26.06 -7.26
N GLY A 44 -31.53 26.01 -8.57
CA GLY A 44 -30.17 25.88 -9.10
C GLY A 44 -29.66 24.44 -9.25
N VAL A 45 -30.47 23.43 -8.93
CA VAL A 45 -30.11 22.02 -9.15
C VAL A 45 -30.24 21.72 -10.64
N THR A 46 -29.15 21.24 -11.26
CA THR A 46 -29.09 21.04 -12.72
C THR A 46 -29.36 19.60 -13.13
N ILE A 47 -29.21 18.66 -12.20
CA ILE A 47 -29.49 17.25 -12.47
C ILE A 47 -30.99 16.96 -12.25
N PRO A 48 -31.62 16.17 -13.14
CA PRO A 48 -32.96 15.66 -12.86
C PRO A 48 -32.92 14.58 -11.78
N CYS A 49 -34.00 14.46 -11.03
CA CYS A 49 -34.19 13.31 -10.15
C CYS A 49 -34.40 12.01 -10.97
N ASP A 50 -33.97 10.89 -10.41
CA ASP A 50 -34.27 9.56 -10.93
C ASP A 50 -35.75 9.25 -10.72
N GLN A 51 -36.47 9.15 -11.84
CA GLN A 51 -37.91 8.92 -11.87
C GLN A 51 -38.31 7.62 -11.13
N SER A 52 -37.53 6.56 -11.24
CA SER A 52 -37.82 5.27 -10.61
C SER A 52 -37.64 5.36 -9.10
N ALA A 53 -36.58 6.04 -8.66
CA ALA A 53 -36.30 6.27 -7.24
C ALA A 53 -37.36 7.17 -6.60
N PHE A 54 -37.76 8.24 -7.28
CA PHE A 54 -38.80 9.16 -6.82
C PHE A 54 -40.16 8.45 -6.65
N LEU A 55 -40.63 7.73 -7.68
CA LEU A 55 -41.91 7.01 -7.62
C LEU A 55 -41.92 5.93 -6.54
N ARG A 56 -40.79 5.25 -6.34
CA ARG A 56 -40.63 4.27 -5.26
C ARG A 56 -40.70 4.95 -3.88
N ALA A 57 -39.98 6.06 -3.69
CA ALA A 57 -39.96 6.79 -2.43
C ALA A 57 -41.35 7.35 -2.07
N GLN A 58 -42.09 7.83 -3.07
CA GLN A 58 -43.48 8.27 -2.92
C GLN A 58 -44.41 7.14 -2.53
N LYS A 59 -44.35 5.99 -3.23
CA LYS A 59 -45.21 4.83 -2.96
C LYS A 59 -44.97 4.22 -1.58
N GLU A 60 -43.70 4.21 -1.15
CA GLU A 60 -43.33 3.68 0.17
C GLU A 60 -43.71 4.63 1.31
N GLY A 61 -43.89 5.94 1.03
CA GLY A 61 -44.42 6.91 1.98
C GLY A 61 -43.66 6.95 3.30
N ARG A 62 -42.33 6.83 3.23
CA ARG A 62 -41.47 6.87 4.41
C ARG A 62 -41.26 8.33 4.76
N ALA A 63 -41.65 8.76 5.94
CA ALA A 63 -41.30 10.08 6.50
C ALA A 63 -39.78 10.21 6.80
N GLU A 64 -38.94 9.55 6.00
CA GLU A 64 -37.50 9.49 6.06
C GLU A 64 -36.90 10.14 4.81
N TRP A 65 -35.72 10.73 4.96
CA TRP A 65 -34.97 11.32 3.86
C TRP A 65 -34.48 10.23 2.90
N THR A 66 -35.03 10.21 1.69
CA THR A 66 -34.72 9.21 0.66
C THR A 66 -33.98 9.86 -0.52
N PRO A 67 -32.87 9.28 -0.99
CA PRO A 67 -32.18 9.79 -2.18
C PRO A 67 -33.02 9.55 -3.44
N VAL A 68 -33.28 10.64 -4.16
CA VAL A 68 -34.06 10.66 -5.41
C VAL A 68 -33.28 11.19 -6.60
N GLY A 69 -32.03 11.64 -6.41
CA GLY A 69 -31.16 12.07 -7.51
C GLY A 69 -29.70 12.09 -7.06
N TRP A 70 -28.78 11.89 -8.02
CA TRP A 70 -27.35 11.74 -7.74
C TRP A 70 -26.50 12.53 -8.73
N GLY A 71 -25.58 13.32 -8.20
CA GLY A 71 -24.42 13.81 -8.92
C GLY A 71 -23.44 12.67 -9.21
N THR A 72 -22.31 13.02 -9.82
CA THR A 72 -21.23 12.06 -10.09
C THR A 72 -20.17 12.23 -9.00
N PRO A 73 -19.97 11.30 -8.06
CA PRO A 73 -18.91 11.43 -7.08
C PRO A 73 -17.52 11.44 -7.75
N PRO A 74 -16.51 12.14 -7.18
CA PRO A 74 -15.15 12.05 -7.68
C PRO A 74 -14.61 10.62 -7.52
N THR A 75 -13.76 10.19 -8.43
CA THR A 75 -13.05 8.92 -8.26
C THR A 75 -11.81 9.15 -7.40
N PRO A 76 -11.54 8.27 -6.41
CA PRO A 76 -10.40 8.45 -5.53
C PRO A 76 -9.08 8.27 -6.30
N PRO A 77 -8.04 9.05 -5.96
CA PRO A 77 -6.71 8.82 -6.49
C PRO A 77 -6.14 7.47 -6.03
N THR A 78 -5.14 6.97 -6.77
CA THR A 78 -4.27 5.89 -6.29
C THR A 78 -2.93 6.49 -5.88
N ASP A 79 -2.57 6.32 -4.61
CA ASP A 79 -1.26 6.74 -4.09
C ASP A 79 -0.12 5.98 -4.78
N ALA A 80 1.04 6.62 -4.87
CA ALA A 80 2.27 5.96 -5.31
C ALA A 80 2.60 4.79 -4.37
N ARG A 81 3.14 3.70 -4.91
CA ARG A 81 3.54 2.52 -4.12
C ARG A 81 4.95 2.06 -4.45
N LEU A 82 5.66 1.56 -3.44
CA LEU A 82 6.95 0.91 -3.61
C LEU A 82 6.77 -0.61 -3.63
N GLU A 83 7.29 -1.24 -4.68
CA GLU A 83 7.35 -2.69 -4.83
C GLU A 83 8.77 -3.17 -4.55
N TYR A 84 8.92 -3.98 -3.50
CA TYR A 84 10.20 -4.50 -3.05
C TYR A 84 10.41 -5.90 -3.62
N TYR A 85 11.41 -6.07 -4.49
CA TYR A 85 11.74 -7.37 -5.08
C TYR A 85 12.47 -8.29 -4.11
N VAL A 86 13.12 -7.72 -3.10
CA VAL A 86 13.89 -8.48 -2.12
C VAL A 86 13.42 -8.10 -0.72
N ASN A 87 12.72 -9.02 -0.06
CA ASN A 87 12.06 -8.75 1.21
C ASN A 87 12.60 -9.67 2.33
N PRO A 88 13.15 -9.13 3.45
CA PRO A 88 13.67 -9.91 4.58
C PRO A 88 12.67 -10.89 5.18
N THR A 89 11.37 -10.67 4.99
CA THR A 89 10.33 -11.58 5.46
C THR A 89 10.25 -12.87 4.64
N MET A 90 10.72 -12.89 3.38
CA MET A 90 10.82 -14.11 2.58
C MET A 90 11.92 -15.04 3.11
N ALA A 91 13.00 -14.48 3.68
CA ALA A 91 14.04 -15.26 4.36
C ALA A 91 13.55 -15.94 5.66
N LYS A 92 12.37 -15.55 6.19
CA LYS A 92 11.74 -16.17 7.37
C LYS A 92 10.84 -17.37 7.06
N ARG A 93 10.49 -17.63 5.79
CA ARG A 93 9.67 -18.80 5.41
C ARG A 93 10.56 -20.03 5.16
N GLY A 94 11.22 -20.49 6.21
CA GLY A 94 11.65 -21.90 6.33
C GLY A 94 10.48 -22.82 6.69
N SER A 95 9.28 -22.57 6.15
CA SER A 95 8.05 -23.25 6.58
C SER A 95 7.06 -23.44 5.42
N GLN A 96 7.49 -24.19 4.41
CA GLN A 96 6.62 -25.14 3.73
C GLN A 96 7.30 -26.51 3.85
N LEU A 97 7.37 -27.00 5.09
CA LEU A 97 7.81 -28.36 5.39
C LEU A 97 6.73 -29.31 4.89
N GLY A 98 7.03 -30.05 3.82
CA GLY A 98 6.52 -31.41 3.68
C GLY A 98 7.04 -32.23 4.86
N ALA A 99 6.18 -33.09 5.41
CA ALA A 99 6.55 -33.97 6.51
C ALA A 99 7.83 -34.76 6.16
N GLU A 100 8.77 -34.82 7.10
CA GLU A 100 10.03 -35.61 7.09
C GLU A 100 11.36 -34.94 6.68
N GLU A 101 11.43 -33.61 6.48
CA GLU A 101 12.75 -32.98 6.32
C GLU A 101 13.35 -32.56 7.67
N LYS A 102 14.50 -33.16 8.03
CA LYS A 102 15.33 -32.75 9.17
C LYS A 102 15.59 -31.24 9.06
N VAL A 103 14.98 -30.45 9.93
CA VAL A 103 15.23 -29.01 10.03
C VAL A 103 16.69 -28.82 10.42
N ASP A 104 17.53 -28.39 9.48
CA ASP A 104 18.89 -27.98 9.81
C ASP A 104 18.82 -26.60 10.47
N PHE A 105 18.87 -26.60 11.80
CA PHE A 105 18.83 -25.39 12.60
C PHE A 105 20.01 -24.43 12.31
N LYS A 106 21.04 -24.89 11.58
CA LYS A 106 22.16 -24.06 11.15
C LYS A 106 21.81 -23.16 9.95
N GLU A 107 20.80 -23.48 9.14
CA GLU A 107 20.46 -22.70 7.93
C GLU A 107 19.28 -21.73 8.13
N LEU A 108 18.82 -21.54 9.37
CA LEU A 108 17.59 -20.81 9.69
C LEU A 108 17.64 -19.29 9.39
N ARG A 109 18.81 -18.70 9.17
CA ARG A 109 18.97 -17.27 8.87
C ARG A 109 19.70 -17.07 7.55
N ARG A 110 18.93 -16.93 6.47
CA ARG A 110 19.47 -16.57 5.16
C ARG A 110 19.75 -15.06 5.08
N ILE A 111 21.01 -14.72 4.88
CA ILE A 111 21.41 -13.38 4.45
C ILE A 111 20.86 -13.16 3.03
N LEU A 112 20.20 -12.02 2.82
CA LEU A 112 19.70 -11.64 1.51
C LEU A 112 20.82 -11.05 0.68
N ASN A 113 21.56 -11.91 0.01
CA ASN A 113 22.58 -11.51 -0.94
C ASN A 113 21.95 -10.87 -2.18
N VAL A 114 22.61 -9.84 -2.70
CA VAL A 114 22.28 -9.16 -3.95
C VAL A 114 23.51 -9.02 -4.81
N GLU A 115 23.28 -8.95 -6.12
CA GLU A 115 24.31 -8.73 -7.12
C GLU A 115 24.28 -7.30 -7.65
N LYS A 116 25.43 -6.79 -8.08
CA LYS A 116 25.56 -5.52 -8.76
C LYS A 116 24.61 -5.46 -9.96
N GLY A 117 23.81 -4.41 -10.02
CA GLY A 117 22.80 -4.17 -11.05
C GLY A 117 21.45 -4.81 -10.76
N GLN A 118 21.30 -5.58 -9.67
CA GLN A 118 20.03 -6.19 -9.30
C GLN A 118 19.00 -5.12 -8.90
N GLU A 119 17.78 -5.26 -9.42
CA GLU A 119 16.64 -4.42 -9.02
C GLU A 119 16.21 -4.74 -7.59
N LEU A 120 16.16 -3.71 -6.74
CA LEU A 120 15.79 -3.84 -5.32
C LEU A 120 14.37 -3.36 -5.07
N VAL A 121 14.03 -2.19 -5.61
CA VAL A 121 12.72 -1.54 -5.44
C VAL A 121 12.30 -0.86 -6.72
N ARG A 122 11.05 -1.04 -7.11
CA ARG A 122 10.40 -0.24 -8.16
C ARG A 122 9.29 0.62 -7.57
N LYS A 123 9.28 1.90 -7.92
CA LYS A 123 8.21 2.84 -7.61
C LYS A 123 7.16 2.77 -8.72
N HIS A 124 5.91 2.66 -8.32
CA HIS A 124 4.76 2.87 -9.18
C HIS A 124 4.20 4.26 -8.91
N ASP A 125 4.02 5.03 -9.98
CA ASP A 125 3.57 6.40 -9.88
C ASP A 125 2.13 6.52 -9.38
N PRO A 126 1.81 7.67 -8.76
CA PRO A 126 0.46 7.95 -8.35
C PRO A 126 -0.45 8.10 -9.58
N ILE A 127 -1.69 7.63 -9.46
CA ILE A 127 -2.73 7.82 -10.48
C ILE A 127 -3.71 8.88 -9.96
N PRO A 128 -3.88 10.02 -10.66
CA PRO A 128 -4.82 11.04 -10.24
C PRO A 128 -6.26 10.51 -10.31
N GLY A 129 -7.08 10.93 -9.35
CA GLY A 129 -8.52 10.73 -9.41
C GLY A 129 -9.16 11.61 -10.48
N THR A 130 -10.39 11.29 -10.85
CA THR A 130 -11.19 12.11 -11.77
C THR A 130 -12.15 12.99 -10.98
N PRO A 131 -12.29 14.28 -11.33
CA PRO A 131 -13.27 15.14 -10.68
C PRO A 131 -14.69 14.62 -10.87
N GLY A 132 -15.49 14.78 -9.83
CA GLY A 132 -16.92 14.55 -9.85
C GLY A 132 -17.70 15.80 -10.22
N TRP A 133 -19.02 15.70 -10.15
CA TRP A 133 -19.97 16.77 -10.39
C TRP A 133 -21.06 16.73 -9.31
N ASP A 134 -21.26 17.83 -8.60
CA ASP A 134 -22.32 17.96 -7.61
C ASP A 134 -23.70 18.07 -8.30
N VAL A 135 -24.77 18.03 -7.51
CA VAL A 135 -26.15 18.12 -8.04
C VAL A 135 -26.49 19.49 -8.69
N TYR A 136 -25.64 20.50 -8.46
CA TYR A 136 -25.76 21.84 -9.03
C TYR A 136 -24.88 22.03 -10.29
N GLY A 137 -24.15 21.01 -10.71
CA GLY A 137 -23.25 21.07 -11.87
C GLY A 137 -21.89 21.71 -11.58
N ASN A 138 -21.52 21.89 -10.31
CA ASN A 138 -20.17 22.33 -9.96
C ASN A 138 -19.20 21.14 -9.92
N PRO A 139 -17.95 21.30 -10.37
CA PRO A 139 -16.95 20.25 -10.28
C PRO A 139 -16.58 19.99 -8.81
N ILE A 140 -16.57 18.73 -8.42
CA ILE A 140 -16.02 18.27 -7.14
C ILE A 140 -14.59 17.79 -7.40
N PRO A 141 -13.55 18.46 -6.89
CA PRO A 141 -12.18 18.02 -7.09
C PRO A 141 -11.98 16.63 -6.47
N ALA A 142 -11.20 15.78 -7.15
CA ALA A 142 -10.66 14.59 -6.53
C ALA A 142 -9.50 14.96 -5.60
N ASP A 143 -9.26 14.13 -4.58
CA ASP A 143 -8.08 14.31 -3.73
C ASP A 143 -6.78 14.16 -4.54
N ASP A 144 -5.74 14.88 -4.11
CA ASP A 144 -4.42 14.74 -4.70
C ASP A 144 -3.80 13.39 -4.28
N PRO A 145 -3.27 12.59 -5.22
CA PRO A 145 -2.58 11.37 -4.87
C PRO A 145 -1.28 11.69 -4.11
N LYS A 146 -0.92 10.85 -3.14
CA LYS A 146 0.36 10.97 -2.44
C LYS A 146 1.48 10.40 -3.29
N ASN A 147 2.53 11.19 -3.48
CA ASN A 147 3.77 10.74 -4.11
C ASN A 147 4.78 10.31 -3.04
N ILE A 148 5.60 9.31 -3.34
CA ILE A 148 6.65 8.80 -2.45
C ILE A 148 7.96 8.62 -3.23
N SER A 149 9.08 9.01 -2.62
CA SER A 149 10.41 8.71 -3.15
C SER A 149 10.93 7.39 -2.60
N ILE A 150 11.76 6.68 -3.35
CA ILE A 150 12.48 5.51 -2.83
C ILE A 150 13.59 6.00 -1.89
N PRO A 151 13.54 5.70 -0.58
CA PRO A 151 14.62 6.06 0.33
C PRO A 151 15.79 5.09 0.15
N ILE A 152 16.92 5.59 -0.36
CA ILE A 152 18.14 4.82 -0.57
C ILE A 152 19.21 5.18 0.46
N GLY A 153 20.07 4.21 0.77
CA GLY A 153 21.28 4.38 1.57
C GLY A 153 22.51 3.91 0.79
N GLN A 154 23.54 3.50 1.52
CA GLN A 154 24.81 3.07 0.90
C GLN A 154 24.61 1.86 -0.02
N GLY A 155 25.37 1.78 -1.11
CA GLY A 155 25.36 0.61 -2.01
C GLY A 155 24.13 0.52 -2.92
N VAL A 156 23.29 1.58 -2.98
CA VAL A 156 22.09 1.65 -3.82
C VAL A 156 22.10 2.92 -4.65
N GLU A 157 21.68 2.82 -5.90
CA GLU A 157 21.53 3.95 -6.83
C GLU A 157 20.11 4.00 -7.39
N LEU A 158 19.62 5.21 -7.62
CA LEU A 158 18.36 5.44 -8.32
C LEU A 158 18.59 5.54 -9.84
N ARG A 159 17.76 4.83 -10.59
CA ARG A 159 17.68 4.83 -12.04
C ARG A 159 16.26 5.24 -12.46
N GLU A 160 16.07 5.43 -13.76
CA GLU A 160 14.77 5.76 -14.36
C GLU A 160 14.15 7.00 -13.69
N GLU A 161 14.91 8.08 -13.52
CA GLU A 161 14.42 9.32 -12.86
C GLU A 161 13.87 9.09 -11.44
N GLY A 162 14.38 8.09 -10.71
CA GLY A 162 13.93 7.77 -9.35
C GLY A 162 12.84 6.71 -9.26
N HIS A 163 12.51 6.02 -10.36
CA HIS A 163 11.52 4.94 -10.37
C HIS A 163 12.09 3.57 -10.04
N LEU A 164 13.41 3.40 -10.12
CA LEU A 164 14.07 2.13 -9.88
C LEU A 164 15.26 2.30 -8.96
N ALA A 165 15.34 1.51 -7.89
CA ALA A 165 16.53 1.38 -7.07
C ALA A 165 17.27 0.09 -7.42
N ILE A 166 18.55 0.21 -7.74
CA ILE A 166 19.44 -0.91 -8.08
C ILE A 166 20.60 -1.01 -7.09
N ALA A 167 21.12 -2.21 -6.89
CA ALA A 167 22.38 -2.41 -6.19
C ALA A 167 23.55 -1.93 -7.07
N VAL A 168 24.48 -1.15 -6.52
CA VAL A 168 25.70 -0.73 -7.25
C VAL A 168 26.86 -1.73 -7.08
N GLU A 169 26.69 -2.68 -6.18
CA GLU A 169 27.71 -3.62 -5.72
C GLU A 169 27.07 -4.91 -5.20
N ASP A 170 27.86 -5.98 -5.20
CA ASP A 170 27.49 -7.22 -4.53
C ASP A 170 27.52 -7.02 -3.01
N GLY A 171 26.60 -7.66 -2.31
CA GLY A 171 26.53 -7.56 -0.85
C GLY A 171 25.21 -8.05 -0.29
N ALA A 172 24.82 -7.55 0.88
CA ALA A 172 23.57 -7.90 1.55
C ALA A 172 22.64 -6.71 1.66
N ILE A 173 21.34 -6.96 1.53
CA ILE A 173 20.34 -5.94 1.84
C ILE A 173 20.30 -5.68 3.34
N SER A 174 20.51 -4.42 3.69
CA SER A 174 20.22 -3.85 5.00
C SER A 174 19.05 -2.88 4.88
N ARG A 175 18.08 -2.99 5.78
CA ARG A 175 16.90 -2.11 5.79
C ARG A 175 16.76 -1.42 7.14
N ALA A 176 16.79 -0.10 7.14
CA ALA A 176 16.56 0.75 8.30
C ALA A 176 15.27 1.56 8.08
N GLY A 177 14.18 1.15 8.73
CA GLY A 177 12.85 1.71 8.45
C GLY A 177 12.44 1.42 7.00
N GLN A 178 12.26 2.48 6.20
CA GLN A 178 12.00 2.35 4.76
C GLN A 178 13.28 2.39 3.93
N GLN A 179 14.39 2.91 4.46
CA GLN A 179 15.65 3.07 3.74
C GLN A 179 16.29 1.72 3.43
N ILE A 180 16.65 1.50 2.17
CA ILE A 180 17.37 0.31 1.71
C ILE A 180 18.80 0.64 1.39
N SER A 181 19.71 -0.19 1.89
CA SER A 181 21.14 -0.13 1.65
C SER A 181 21.66 -1.52 1.25
N VAL A 182 22.76 -1.55 0.52
CA VAL A 182 23.56 -2.75 0.29
C VAL A 182 24.85 -2.58 1.08
N ILE A 183 25.15 -3.55 1.95
CA ILE A 183 26.38 -3.59 2.73
C ILE A 183 27.31 -4.65 2.14
N ARG A 184 28.58 -4.28 1.94
CA ARG A 184 29.67 -5.20 1.56
C ARG A 184 30.31 -5.92 2.74
N VAL A 185 30.17 -5.36 3.94
CA VAL A 185 30.67 -5.96 5.18
C VAL A 185 29.46 -6.33 6.01
N TYR A 186 29.28 -7.62 6.29
CA TYR A 186 28.21 -8.12 7.13
C TYR A 186 28.70 -8.23 8.58
N PRO A 187 28.24 -7.34 9.48
CA PRO A 187 28.64 -7.39 10.88
C PRO A 187 27.83 -8.46 11.63
N VAL A 188 28.54 -9.36 12.30
CA VAL A 188 27.96 -10.33 13.23
C VAL A 188 28.32 -9.90 14.64
N SER A 189 27.31 -9.39 15.36
CA SER A 189 27.44 -9.05 16.77
C SER A 189 27.29 -10.29 17.65
N GLY A 190 28.41 -10.94 17.95
CA GLY A 190 28.49 -12.11 18.83
C GLY A 190 29.00 -13.37 18.14
N ASN A 191 28.61 -14.52 18.68
CA ASN A 191 29.16 -15.82 18.30
C ASN A 191 28.37 -16.47 17.16
N ILE A 192 29.07 -17.15 16.26
CA ILE A 192 28.45 -18.11 15.33
C ILE A 192 28.13 -19.37 16.13
N SER A 193 26.84 -19.61 16.30
CA SER A 193 26.26 -20.67 17.13
C SER A 193 24.90 -21.04 16.56
N TYR A 194 24.16 -21.95 17.21
CA TYR A 194 22.79 -22.31 16.81
C TYR A 194 21.81 -21.13 16.77
N ARG A 195 22.12 -19.99 17.42
CA ARG A 195 21.31 -18.77 17.32
C ARG A 195 21.54 -17.99 16.02
N THR A 196 22.75 -18.10 15.46
CA THR A 196 23.16 -17.35 14.28
C THR A 196 23.02 -18.21 13.03
N GLY A 197 23.46 -19.47 13.10
CA GLY A 197 23.53 -20.36 11.96
C GLY A 197 24.83 -20.23 11.16
N ASN A 198 24.94 -21.01 10.10
CA ASN A 198 25.98 -20.85 9.09
C ASN A 198 25.78 -19.54 8.34
N ILE A 199 26.85 -19.03 7.75
CA ILE A 199 26.86 -17.77 7.02
C ILE A 199 27.35 -18.02 5.61
N HIS A 200 26.57 -17.60 4.63
CA HIS A 200 26.96 -17.53 3.22
C HIS A 200 26.75 -16.10 2.72
N PHE A 201 27.84 -15.38 2.47
CA PHE A 201 27.79 -13.96 2.19
C PHE A 201 28.65 -13.57 0.98
N LYS A 202 28.04 -12.85 0.03
CA LYS A 202 28.73 -12.30 -1.15
C LYS A 202 29.48 -11.01 -0.80
N GLY A 203 30.45 -11.10 0.11
CA GLY A 203 31.20 -9.97 0.61
C GLY A 203 32.07 -10.34 1.82
N THR A 204 32.45 -9.36 2.62
CA THR A 204 33.27 -9.54 3.82
C THR A 204 32.41 -9.81 5.05
N VAL A 205 32.79 -10.74 5.92
CA VAL A 205 32.11 -11.00 7.19
C VAL A 205 32.97 -10.50 8.35
N ASP A 206 32.44 -9.63 9.22
CA ASP A 206 33.12 -9.16 10.45
C ASP A 206 32.42 -9.74 11.69
N ILE A 207 33.05 -10.71 12.33
CA ILE A 207 32.54 -11.46 13.47
C ILE A 207 33.19 -10.93 14.75
N SER A 208 32.38 -10.36 15.63
CA SER A 208 32.89 -9.81 16.90
C SER A 208 33.13 -10.84 17.99
N GLY A 209 32.64 -12.07 17.83
CA GLY A 209 32.75 -13.15 18.80
C GLY A 209 33.39 -14.41 18.24
N ASP A 210 33.05 -15.55 18.85
CA ASP A 210 33.65 -16.86 18.55
C ASP A 210 32.89 -17.58 17.43
N VAL A 211 33.59 -18.45 16.69
CA VAL A 211 32.97 -19.40 15.76
C VAL A 211 33.01 -20.79 16.39
N GLN A 212 31.83 -21.29 16.80
CA GLN A 212 31.70 -22.56 17.51
C GLN A 212 31.89 -23.77 16.59
N THR A 213 32.15 -24.92 17.21
CA THR A 213 32.39 -26.19 16.50
C THR A 213 31.22 -26.64 15.65
N GLY A 214 31.55 -27.04 14.42
CA GLY A 214 30.61 -27.55 13.44
C GLY A 214 29.81 -26.48 12.69
N PHE A 215 30.18 -25.20 12.78
CA PHE A 215 29.58 -24.14 11.95
C PHE A 215 30.44 -23.79 10.74
N GLU A 216 29.79 -23.24 9.72
CA GLU A 216 30.41 -22.87 8.46
C GLU A 216 30.20 -21.38 8.16
N VAL A 217 31.27 -20.71 7.73
CA VAL A 217 31.24 -19.31 7.26
C VAL A 217 31.92 -19.24 5.91
N HIS A 218 31.14 -18.90 4.89
CA HIS A 218 31.57 -18.73 3.51
C HIS A 218 31.39 -17.26 3.11
N ALA A 219 32.48 -16.65 2.68
CA ALA A 219 32.55 -15.25 2.27
C ALA A 219 33.28 -15.15 0.92
N ASP A 220 32.70 -14.45 -0.04
CA ASP A 220 33.40 -14.13 -1.32
C ASP A 220 34.46 -13.02 -1.12
N GLY A 221 34.56 -12.46 0.09
CA GLY A 221 35.60 -11.52 0.50
C GLY A 221 36.33 -12.02 1.74
N ASP A 222 36.78 -11.09 2.59
CA ASP A 222 37.50 -11.44 3.81
C ASP A 222 36.57 -11.98 4.92
N ILE A 223 37.12 -12.80 5.81
CA ILE A 223 36.48 -13.18 7.07
C ILE A 223 37.34 -12.61 8.21
N LEU A 224 36.81 -11.62 8.94
CA LEU A 224 37.43 -11.06 10.14
C LEU A 224 36.78 -11.65 11.38
N ILE A 225 37.57 -12.21 12.29
CA ILE A 225 37.09 -12.82 13.53
C ILE A 225 37.87 -12.26 14.71
N LYS A 226 37.16 -11.69 15.67
CA LYS A 226 37.75 -11.11 16.89
C LYS A 226 37.82 -12.10 18.06
N GLY A 227 37.05 -13.19 18.01
CA GLY A 227 37.04 -14.26 19.01
C GLY A 227 37.84 -15.50 18.60
N LEU A 228 37.54 -16.61 19.26
CA LEU A 228 38.15 -17.92 19.01
C LEU A 228 37.41 -18.67 17.90
N VAL A 229 38.16 -19.45 17.10
CA VAL A 229 37.60 -20.39 16.14
C VAL A 229 37.85 -21.80 16.65
N GLU A 230 36.77 -22.54 16.91
CA GLU A 230 36.85 -23.92 17.43
C GLU A 230 36.18 -24.86 16.44
N GLY A 231 36.94 -25.73 15.74
CA GLY A 231 36.35 -26.81 14.93
C GLY A 231 35.32 -26.38 13.88
N ALA A 232 35.52 -25.22 13.25
CA ALA A 232 34.63 -24.62 12.25
C ALA A 232 35.22 -24.68 10.84
N HIS A 233 34.38 -24.56 9.81
CA HIS A 233 34.78 -24.50 8.41
C HIS A 233 34.67 -23.06 7.89
N LEU A 234 35.78 -22.47 7.44
CA LEU A 234 35.83 -21.09 6.97
C LEU A 234 36.34 -21.07 5.52
N VAL A 235 35.59 -20.44 4.63
CA VAL A 235 35.96 -20.26 3.22
C VAL A 235 35.91 -18.78 2.90
N ALA A 236 37.04 -18.21 2.49
CA ALA A 236 37.19 -16.82 2.08
C ALA A 236 37.92 -16.76 0.73
N GLY A 237 37.53 -15.86 -0.17
CA GLY A 237 38.26 -15.59 -1.41
C GLY A 237 37.43 -15.13 -2.60
#